data_AF-A0A147HR39-F1
#
_entry.id   AF-A0A147HR39-F1
#
_cell.length_a   1.000
_cell.length_b   1.000
_cell.length_c   1.000
_cell.angle_alpha   90.00
_cell.angle_beta   90.00
_cell.angle_gamma   90.00
#
_symmetry.space_group_name_H-M   'P 1'
#
loop_
_entity.id
_entity.type
_entity.pdbx_description
1 polymer ?
#
loop_
_entity_poly.entity_id
_entity_poly.type
_entity_poly.pdbx_seq_one_letter_code
_entity_poly.pdbx_strand_id
1 'polypeptide(L)'
;MRRANQRWMAIALPVGAGSAILALGLFLMPSAREVEQAERRAAPPAAPVAETPDPIPVATPAPVPSHPDLASALKTGNAATLAALTATLIEQQVPVTTAQVAYDLVANGRPAVALAYLAERPDGAAPAHWPLRVETLRKLGRTGEAVALLDQAARQPSGVAPPALIAAGYALDRPDLIITAAASGAIPPPDARLAHDLAQRAEAKGHLDWIAALERTRAADWRTGDPWLALRVALRRGDRAGAERAIATLPAGERDAAQTELLARTGDRAGQRQQILMQAARPGAPLPDLAERLLALGARDDAIALLRRAASGQPVGTPAAQRLLYLMGPRPAEEDRAWLRGQALSGPAAEQSRWLAAYAEREAPATALSVTERHPLAARTDIALVRLQLAQAAGDRAAARRAVAVLLDGRPLEPGLLRRVSALADGIEPHQAQLLAERRIAGGVAGPRDRLDLAWAAWNAGDAARTRDQLREYLAETPNDASALRLMADAQARLGGAAAARPWLERALAQTPGGRTRAELLVRLGRQAEALALVERLRREAPRDTELAALQARMLIAAGQPGRARAVLTP
;
A
#
# COMPACT_ATOMS: atom_id res chain seq x y z
N MET A 1 34.10 -6.97 -30.86
CA MET A 1 33.20 -7.79 -30.02
C MET A 1 32.59 -7.09 -28.79
N ARG A 2 32.94 -5.85 -28.42
CA ARG A 2 32.38 -5.18 -27.22
C ARG A 2 31.08 -4.35 -27.43
N ARG A 3 30.55 -4.24 -28.64
CA ARG A 3 29.33 -3.43 -28.92
C ARG A 3 28.01 -4.22 -28.99
N ALA A 4 28.06 -5.56 -28.93
CA ALA A 4 26.86 -6.39 -28.99
C ALA A 4 26.13 -6.54 -27.63
N ASN A 5 26.85 -6.45 -26.50
CA ASN A 5 26.26 -6.66 -25.17
C ASN A 5 25.44 -5.47 -24.62
N GLN A 6 25.61 -4.25 -25.15
CA GLN A 6 24.86 -3.08 -24.66
C GLN A 6 23.41 -3.03 -25.15
N ARG A 7 23.09 -3.65 -26.29
CA ARG A 7 21.71 -3.67 -26.83
C ARG A 7 20.79 -4.65 -26.10
N TRP A 8 21.34 -5.72 -25.53
CA TRP A 8 20.56 -6.71 -24.76
C TRP A 8 20.13 -6.19 -23.39
N MET A 9 20.95 -5.36 -22.73
CA MET A 9 20.58 -4.76 -21.43
C MET A 9 19.48 -3.70 -21.52
N ALA A 10 19.34 -3.00 -22.66
CA ALA A 10 18.30 -1.99 -22.83
C ALA A 10 16.88 -2.56 -22.99
N ILE A 11 16.76 -3.84 -23.39
CA ILE A 11 15.46 -4.51 -23.61
C ILE A 11 15.11 -5.41 -22.40
N ALA A 12 16.08 -6.08 -21.78
CA ALA A 12 15.82 -6.99 -20.67
C ALA A 12 15.37 -6.28 -19.37
N LEU A 13 15.84 -5.06 -19.12
CA LEU A 13 15.52 -4.31 -17.90
C LEU A 13 14.05 -3.84 -17.81
N PRO A 14 13.43 -3.26 -18.86
CA PRO A 14 12.02 -2.88 -18.81
C PRO A 14 11.07 -4.08 -18.80
N VAL A 15 11.43 -5.20 -19.43
CA VAL A 15 10.63 -6.43 -19.41
C VAL A 15 10.67 -7.09 -18.01
N GLY A 16 11.83 -7.12 -17.36
CA GLY A 16 11.96 -7.59 -15.98
C GLY A 16 11.18 -6.73 -14.98
N ALA A 17 11.24 -5.40 -15.13
CA ALA A 17 10.48 -4.47 -14.29
C ALA A 17 8.96 -4.58 -14.51
N GLY A 18 8.50 -4.72 -15.76
CA GLY A 18 7.08 -4.91 -16.08
C GLY A 18 6.52 -6.24 -15.54
N SER A 19 7.33 -7.30 -15.58
CA SER A 19 6.95 -8.62 -15.04
C SER A 19 6.82 -8.60 -13.52
N ALA A 20 7.71 -7.89 -12.82
CA ALA A 20 7.64 -7.73 -11.37
C ALA A 20 6.42 -6.91 -10.92
N ILE A 21 6.01 -5.90 -11.69
CA ILE A 21 4.82 -5.10 -11.41
C ILE A 21 3.54 -5.91 -11.64
N LEU A 22 3.47 -6.75 -12.68
CA LEU A 22 2.34 -7.66 -12.90
C LEU A 22 2.25 -8.75 -11.82
N ALA A 23 3.38 -9.30 -11.37
CA ALA A 23 3.42 -10.26 -10.28
C ALA A 23 3.00 -9.63 -8.94
N LEU A 24 3.38 -8.37 -8.68
CA LEU A 24 2.94 -7.63 -7.49
C LEU A 24 1.44 -7.27 -7.56
N GLY A 25 0.92 -6.97 -8.76
CA GLY A 25 -0.50 -6.73 -8.99
C GLY A 25 -1.38 -7.96 -8.76
N LEU A 26 -0.89 -9.15 -9.12
CA LEU A 26 -1.55 -10.43 -8.83
C LEU A 26 -1.51 -10.80 -7.33
N PHE A 27 -0.49 -10.35 -6.59
CA PHE A 27 -0.39 -10.55 -5.14
C PHE A 27 -1.23 -9.55 -4.32
N LEU A 28 -1.64 -8.43 -4.93
CA LEU A 28 -2.53 -7.41 -4.34
C LEU A 28 -4.01 -7.63 -4.69
N MET A 29 -4.33 -8.58 -5.56
CA MET A 29 -5.71 -9.00 -5.76
C MET A 29 -6.15 -9.83 -4.53
N PRO A 30 -7.32 -9.54 -3.95
CA PRO A 30 -7.83 -10.33 -2.83
C PRO A 30 -7.91 -11.78 -3.26
N SER A 31 -7.33 -12.66 -2.46
CA SER A 31 -7.33 -14.10 -2.74
C SER A 31 -8.78 -14.59 -2.87
N ALA A 32 -9.02 -15.64 -3.66
CA ALA A 32 -10.37 -16.20 -3.81
C ALA A 32 -11.04 -16.50 -2.45
N ARG A 33 -10.24 -16.78 -1.40
CA ARG A 33 -10.70 -16.97 -0.02
C ARG A 33 -11.07 -15.68 0.71
N GLU A 34 -10.42 -14.56 0.42
CA GLU A 34 -10.78 -13.23 0.95
C GLU A 34 -12.02 -12.67 0.25
N VAL A 35 -12.17 -12.90 -1.05
CA VAL A 35 -13.42 -12.60 -1.78
C VAL A 35 -14.57 -13.45 -1.23
N GLU A 36 -14.35 -14.74 -1.01
CA GLU A 36 -15.36 -15.64 -0.43
C GLU A 36 -15.67 -15.29 1.03
N GLN A 37 -14.70 -14.85 1.85
CA GLN A 37 -14.95 -14.34 3.19
C GLN A 37 -15.63 -12.96 3.21
N ALA A 38 -15.33 -12.09 2.25
CA ALA A 38 -16.00 -10.80 2.09
C ALA A 38 -17.45 -11.00 1.61
N GLU A 39 -17.70 -11.93 0.69
CA GLU A 39 -19.05 -12.34 0.28
C GLU A 39 -19.81 -13.00 1.43
N ARG A 40 -19.19 -13.85 2.24
CA ARG A 40 -19.82 -14.44 3.44
C ARG A 40 -20.04 -13.43 4.58
N ARG A 41 -19.32 -12.31 4.62
CA ARG A 41 -19.55 -11.20 5.58
C ARG A 41 -20.55 -10.16 5.05
N ALA A 42 -20.65 -10.00 3.73
CA ALA A 42 -21.61 -9.13 3.07
C ALA A 42 -22.97 -9.80 2.88
N ALA A 43 -23.03 -11.13 2.88
CA ALA A 43 -24.27 -11.88 3.00
C ALA A 43 -24.68 -11.93 4.48
N PRO A 44 -25.79 -11.28 4.88
CA PRO A 44 -26.37 -11.52 6.20
C PRO A 44 -26.71 -13.02 6.34
N PRO A 45 -26.80 -13.56 7.58
CA PRO A 45 -27.36 -14.90 7.77
C PRO A 45 -28.65 -14.97 6.96
N ALA A 46 -28.77 -15.97 6.09
CA ALA A 46 -30.00 -16.19 5.36
C ALA A 46 -31.11 -16.23 6.42
N ALA A 47 -31.90 -15.15 6.49
CA ALA A 47 -33.09 -15.16 7.28
C ALA A 47 -33.84 -16.40 6.81
N PRO A 48 -34.25 -17.32 7.71
CA PRO A 48 -35.06 -18.44 7.31
C PRO A 48 -36.16 -17.85 6.45
N VAL A 49 -36.22 -18.26 5.17
CA VAL A 49 -37.36 -17.93 4.31
C VAL A 49 -38.54 -18.26 5.19
N ALA A 50 -39.28 -17.24 5.62
CA ALA A 50 -40.44 -17.46 6.46
C ALA A 50 -41.23 -18.53 5.71
N GLU A 51 -41.33 -19.72 6.31
CA GLU A 51 -42.13 -20.80 5.75
C GLU A 51 -43.42 -20.12 5.32
N THR A 52 -43.69 -20.17 4.02
CA THR A 52 -44.95 -19.68 3.47
C THR A 52 -46.01 -20.14 4.45
N PRO A 53 -46.78 -19.23 5.09
CA PRO A 53 -47.76 -19.64 6.07
C PRO A 53 -48.53 -20.77 5.42
N ASP A 54 -48.53 -21.94 6.08
CA ASP A 54 -49.15 -23.15 5.55
C ASP A 54 -50.50 -22.72 4.97
N PRO A 55 -50.80 -23.09 3.71
CA PRO A 55 -52.04 -22.69 3.09
C PRO A 55 -53.13 -23.05 4.08
N ILE A 56 -53.79 -22.03 4.64
CA ILE A 56 -54.87 -22.24 5.61
C ILE A 56 -55.76 -23.26 4.93
N PRO A 57 -55.91 -24.47 5.52
CA PRO A 57 -56.70 -25.51 4.88
C PRO A 57 -58.06 -24.88 4.68
N VAL A 58 -58.42 -24.65 3.41
CA VAL A 58 -59.76 -24.19 3.10
C VAL A 58 -60.63 -25.30 3.66
N ALA A 59 -61.38 -24.98 4.71
CA ALA A 59 -62.10 -25.99 5.47
C ALA A 59 -62.89 -26.81 4.46
N THR A 60 -62.45 -28.06 4.24
CA THR A 60 -63.18 -28.99 3.42
C THR A 60 -64.55 -29.07 4.08
N PRO A 61 -65.64 -28.77 3.35
CA PRO A 61 -66.98 -28.96 3.90
C PRO A 61 -67.05 -30.37 4.48
N ALA A 62 -67.60 -30.49 5.69
CA ALA A 62 -67.71 -31.77 6.37
C ALA A 62 -68.38 -32.78 5.43
N PRO A 63 -67.86 -34.02 5.29
CA PRO A 63 -68.36 -34.96 4.31
C PRO A 63 -69.80 -35.33 4.65
N VAL A 64 -70.75 -34.71 3.96
CA VAL A 64 -72.14 -35.16 3.92
C VAL A 64 -72.18 -36.31 2.91
N PRO A 65 -72.82 -37.46 3.21
CA PRO A 65 -72.92 -38.56 2.28
C PRO A 65 -73.53 -38.07 0.95
N SER A 66 -72.77 -38.21 -0.13
CA SER A 66 -73.20 -37.80 -1.47
C SER A 66 -74.43 -38.62 -1.87
N HIS A 67 -75.50 -37.95 -2.29
CA HIS A 67 -76.67 -38.62 -2.87
C HIS A 67 -76.22 -39.54 -4.02
N PRO A 68 -76.72 -40.79 -4.16
CA PRO A 68 -76.22 -41.77 -5.13
C PRO A 68 -76.27 -41.26 -6.59
N ASP A 69 -77.30 -40.47 -6.92
CA ASP A 69 -77.42 -39.85 -8.25
C ASP A 69 -76.35 -38.77 -8.48
N LEU A 70 -76.02 -38.00 -7.45
CA LEU A 70 -74.97 -36.99 -7.49
C LEU A 70 -73.59 -37.66 -7.58
N ALA A 71 -73.34 -38.74 -6.84
CA ALA A 71 -72.09 -39.50 -6.89
C ALA A 71 -71.81 -40.09 -8.29
N SER A 72 -72.87 -40.53 -8.98
CA SER A 72 -72.78 -41.02 -10.37
C SER A 72 -72.53 -39.87 -11.34
N ALA A 73 -73.28 -38.76 -11.20
CA ALA A 73 -73.14 -37.59 -12.05
C ALA A 73 -71.78 -36.89 -11.91
N LEU A 74 -71.19 -36.87 -10.72
CA LEU A 74 -69.87 -36.26 -10.46
C LEU A 74 -68.76 -36.88 -11.33
N LYS A 75 -68.87 -38.16 -11.70
CA LYS A 75 -67.87 -38.87 -12.53
C LYS A 75 -67.93 -38.48 -14.00
N THR A 76 -69.13 -38.28 -14.56
CA THR A 76 -69.32 -38.19 -16.03
C THR A 76 -70.14 -36.99 -16.50
N GLY A 77 -70.97 -36.39 -15.64
CA GLY A 77 -71.87 -35.29 -15.98
C GLY A 77 -71.13 -34.02 -16.38
N ASN A 78 -71.72 -33.22 -17.27
CA ASN A 78 -71.21 -31.89 -17.62
C ASN A 78 -71.72 -30.83 -16.62
N ALA A 79 -71.20 -29.60 -16.71
CA ALA A 79 -71.52 -28.52 -15.78
C ALA A 79 -73.02 -28.19 -15.69
N ALA A 80 -73.70 -28.08 -16.84
CA ALA A 80 -75.13 -27.78 -16.90
C ALA A 80 -75.99 -28.90 -16.29
N THR A 81 -75.67 -30.17 -16.58
CA THR A 81 -76.36 -31.33 -15.99
C THR A 81 -76.17 -31.36 -14.47
N LEU A 82 -74.96 -31.07 -13.99
CA LEU A 82 -74.68 -31.01 -12.55
C LEU A 82 -75.37 -29.82 -11.88
N ALA A 83 -75.42 -28.65 -12.52
CA ALA A 83 -76.09 -27.46 -11.99
C ALA A 83 -77.61 -27.66 -11.85
N ALA A 84 -78.24 -28.27 -12.87
CA ALA A 84 -79.65 -28.64 -12.86
C ALA A 84 -79.94 -29.69 -11.78
N LEU A 85 -79.13 -30.75 -11.69
CA LEU A 85 -79.29 -31.78 -10.67
C LEU A 85 -79.15 -31.20 -9.25
N THR A 86 -78.16 -30.35 -9.01
CA THR A 86 -78.01 -29.67 -7.71
C THR A 86 -79.21 -28.77 -7.40
N ALA A 87 -79.78 -28.07 -8.38
CA ALA A 87 -80.97 -27.26 -8.18
C ALA A 87 -82.17 -28.12 -7.74
N THR A 88 -82.43 -29.23 -8.44
CA THR A 88 -83.49 -30.17 -8.09
C THR A 88 -83.29 -30.78 -6.70
N LEU A 89 -82.06 -31.14 -6.34
CA LEU A 89 -81.76 -31.69 -5.01
C LEU A 89 -81.97 -30.66 -3.89
N ILE A 90 -81.63 -29.39 -4.12
CA ILE A 90 -81.89 -28.29 -3.17
C ILE A 90 -83.40 -28.05 -3.02
N GLU A 91 -84.16 -28.07 -4.12
CA GLU A 91 -85.64 -27.95 -4.08
C GLU A 91 -86.29 -29.10 -3.31
N GLN A 92 -85.71 -30.30 -3.40
CA GLN A 92 -86.11 -31.48 -2.63
C GLN A 92 -85.60 -31.47 -1.17
N GLN A 93 -85.02 -30.35 -0.71
CA GLN A 93 -84.46 -30.18 0.63
C GLN A 93 -83.36 -31.19 0.99
N VAL A 94 -82.69 -31.77 -0.01
CA VAL A 94 -81.51 -32.61 0.21
C VAL A 94 -80.33 -31.70 0.56
N PRO A 95 -79.55 -32.00 1.62
CA PRO A 95 -78.47 -31.13 2.08
C PRO A 95 -77.24 -31.20 1.15
N VAL A 96 -77.35 -30.60 -0.04
CA VAL A 96 -76.27 -30.46 -1.02
C VAL A 96 -75.96 -28.98 -1.19
N THR A 97 -74.68 -28.61 -1.13
CA THR A 97 -74.24 -27.24 -1.33
C THR A 97 -73.46 -27.11 -2.64
N THR A 98 -73.52 -25.94 -3.27
CA THR A 98 -72.71 -25.61 -4.45
C THR A 98 -71.22 -25.79 -4.19
N ALA A 99 -70.75 -25.42 -2.98
CA ALA A 99 -69.36 -25.63 -2.57
C ALA A 99 -68.98 -27.12 -2.56
N GLN A 100 -69.82 -27.98 -1.96
CA GLN A 100 -69.56 -29.42 -1.87
C GLN A 100 -69.38 -30.05 -3.25
N VAL A 101 -70.32 -29.82 -4.17
CA VAL A 101 -70.27 -30.38 -5.53
C VAL A 101 -69.03 -29.92 -6.29
N ALA A 102 -68.68 -28.64 -6.17
CA ALA A 102 -67.49 -28.10 -6.81
C ALA A 102 -66.18 -28.68 -6.22
N TYR A 103 -66.11 -28.87 -4.90
CA TYR A 103 -64.99 -29.57 -4.26
C TYR A 103 -64.87 -31.02 -4.72
N ASP A 104 -65.99 -31.74 -4.78
CA ASP A 104 -66.02 -33.13 -5.21
C ASP A 104 -65.58 -33.26 -6.68
N LEU A 105 -65.94 -32.32 -7.55
CA LEU A 105 -65.46 -32.30 -8.93
C LEU A 105 -63.94 -32.06 -9.01
N VAL A 106 -63.40 -31.15 -8.21
CA VAL A 106 -61.94 -30.93 -8.13
C VAL A 106 -61.22 -32.16 -7.58
N ALA A 107 -61.78 -32.81 -6.55
CA ALA A 107 -61.23 -34.03 -5.95
C ALA A 107 -61.25 -35.23 -6.91
N ASN A 108 -62.28 -35.34 -7.76
CA ASN A 108 -62.39 -36.34 -8.82
C ASN A 108 -61.53 -36.02 -10.06
N GLY A 109 -60.61 -35.04 -9.99
CA GLY A 109 -59.72 -34.70 -11.09
C GLY A 109 -60.42 -33.99 -12.26
N ARG A 110 -61.59 -33.38 -12.04
CA ARG A 110 -62.38 -32.65 -13.06
C ARG A 110 -62.45 -31.13 -12.81
N PRO A 111 -61.32 -30.41 -12.64
CA PRO A 111 -61.33 -28.98 -12.31
C PRO A 111 -61.97 -28.11 -13.39
N ALA A 112 -61.87 -28.47 -14.69
CA ALA A 112 -62.53 -27.71 -15.76
C ALA A 112 -64.05 -27.72 -15.63
N VAL A 113 -64.60 -28.88 -15.22
CA VAL A 113 -66.04 -29.06 -15.00
C VAL A 113 -66.48 -28.37 -13.71
N ALA A 114 -65.65 -28.39 -12.67
CA ALA A 114 -65.90 -27.64 -11.43
C ALA A 114 -66.03 -26.13 -11.67
N LEU A 115 -65.12 -25.55 -12.47
CA LEU A 115 -65.15 -24.13 -12.80
C LEU A 115 -66.38 -23.76 -13.65
N ALA A 116 -66.70 -24.57 -14.66
CA ALA A 116 -67.90 -24.38 -15.48
C ALA A 116 -69.17 -24.54 -14.63
N TYR A 117 -69.21 -25.53 -13.73
CA TYR A 117 -70.33 -25.73 -12.81
C TYR A 117 -70.55 -24.51 -11.90
N LEU A 118 -69.49 -23.92 -11.36
CA LEU A 118 -69.59 -22.68 -10.58
C LEU A 118 -70.07 -21.48 -11.43
N ALA A 119 -69.85 -21.48 -12.74
CA ALA A 119 -70.38 -20.42 -13.62
C ALA A 119 -71.88 -20.60 -13.93
N GLU A 120 -72.38 -21.84 -13.99
CA GLU A 120 -73.79 -22.18 -14.24
C GLU A 120 -74.69 -21.99 -13.00
N ARG A 121 -74.11 -21.93 -11.80
CA ARG A 121 -74.86 -21.79 -10.54
C ARG A 121 -75.11 -20.30 -10.19
N PRO A 122 -76.35 -19.91 -9.82
CA PRO A 122 -76.66 -18.52 -9.47
C PRO A 122 -75.90 -18.02 -8.22
N ASP A 123 -75.60 -18.93 -7.29
CA ASP A 123 -74.79 -18.69 -6.09
C ASP A 123 -73.29 -18.92 -6.34
N GLY A 124 -72.88 -19.39 -7.52
CA GLY A 124 -71.50 -19.77 -7.83
C GLY A 124 -70.50 -18.60 -7.84
N ALA A 125 -70.99 -17.36 -8.00
CA ALA A 125 -70.20 -16.14 -7.87
C ALA A 125 -70.08 -15.63 -6.42
N ALA A 126 -70.72 -16.28 -5.44
CA ALA A 126 -70.70 -15.84 -4.05
C ALA A 126 -69.26 -15.80 -3.47
N PRO A 127 -68.96 -14.86 -2.56
CA PRO A 127 -67.61 -14.72 -1.97
C PRO A 127 -67.10 -15.99 -1.28
N ALA A 128 -68.00 -16.82 -0.75
CA ALA A 128 -67.66 -18.10 -0.11
C ALA A 128 -67.03 -19.12 -1.08
N HIS A 129 -67.29 -19.01 -2.38
CA HIS A 129 -66.77 -19.94 -3.40
C HIS A 129 -65.53 -19.39 -4.11
N TRP A 130 -65.17 -18.15 -3.82
CA TRP A 130 -64.03 -17.47 -4.42
C TRP A 130 -62.70 -18.22 -4.28
N PRO A 131 -62.32 -18.77 -3.11
CA PRO A 131 -61.04 -19.50 -2.96
C PRO A 131 -60.97 -20.73 -3.87
N LEU A 132 -62.09 -21.46 -3.99
CA LEU A 132 -62.19 -22.64 -4.85
C LEU A 132 -62.06 -22.28 -6.33
N ARG A 133 -62.61 -21.14 -6.76
CA ARG A 133 -62.46 -20.65 -8.14
C ARG A 133 -61.01 -20.34 -8.47
N VAL A 134 -60.30 -19.63 -7.59
CA VAL A 134 -58.87 -19.33 -7.75
C VAL A 134 -58.04 -20.61 -7.82
N GLU A 135 -58.28 -21.55 -6.91
CA GLU A 135 -57.53 -22.81 -6.88
C GLU A 135 -57.80 -23.68 -8.11
N THR A 136 -59.04 -23.71 -8.58
CA THR A 136 -59.42 -24.45 -9.79
C THR A 136 -58.78 -23.84 -11.03
N LEU A 137 -58.76 -22.51 -11.16
CA LEU A 137 -58.05 -21.82 -12.25
C LEU A 137 -56.55 -22.10 -12.22
N ARG A 138 -55.93 -22.13 -11.03
CA ARG A 138 -54.51 -22.46 -10.83
C ARG A 138 -54.21 -23.91 -11.27
N LYS A 139 -55.01 -24.88 -10.83
CA LYS A 139 -54.87 -26.30 -11.22
C LYS A 139 -55.00 -26.53 -12.73
N LEU A 140 -55.77 -25.68 -13.41
CA LEU A 140 -55.92 -25.70 -14.87
C LEU A 140 -54.80 -24.97 -15.63
N GLY A 141 -53.83 -24.37 -14.94
CA GLY A 141 -52.79 -23.54 -15.56
C GLY A 141 -53.31 -22.20 -16.10
N ARG A 142 -54.55 -21.80 -15.77
CA ARG A 142 -55.18 -20.55 -16.20
C ARG A 142 -54.80 -19.39 -15.27
N THR A 143 -53.49 -19.21 -15.05
CA THR A 143 -52.94 -18.26 -14.06
C THR A 143 -53.37 -16.81 -14.33
N GLY A 144 -53.44 -16.39 -15.60
CA GLY A 144 -53.87 -15.03 -15.94
C GLY A 144 -55.30 -14.70 -15.47
N GLU A 145 -56.21 -15.67 -15.56
CA GLU A 145 -57.58 -15.51 -15.08
C GLU A 145 -57.68 -15.56 -13.55
N ALA A 146 -56.89 -16.41 -12.90
CA ALA A 146 -56.78 -16.43 -11.45
C ALA A 146 -56.28 -15.08 -10.91
N VAL A 147 -55.29 -14.49 -11.59
CA VAL A 147 -54.75 -13.17 -11.29
C VAL A 147 -55.80 -12.07 -11.53
N ALA A 148 -56.56 -12.12 -12.63
CA ALA A 148 -57.62 -11.14 -12.88
C ALA A 148 -58.72 -11.20 -11.81
N LEU A 149 -59.07 -12.41 -11.36
CA LEU A 149 -60.04 -12.63 -10.28
C LEU A 149 -59.51 -12.08 -8.94
N LEU A 150 -58.21 -12.22 -8.66
CA LEU A 150 -57.55 -11.63 -7.50
C LEU A 150 -57.45 -10.10 -7.61
N ASP A 151 -57.08 -9.55 -8.75
CA ASP A 151 -57.00 -8.10 -8.98
C ASP A 151 -58.37 -7.43 -8.78
N GLN A 152 -59.43 -8.04 -9.29
CA GLN A 152 -60.80 -7.56 -9.06
C GLN A 152 -61.15 -7.53 -7.57
N ALA A 153 -60.86 -8.61 -6.85
CA ALA A 153 -61.16 -8.72 -5.42
C ALA A 153 -60.25 -7.83 -4.54
N ALA A 154 -59.05 -7.51 -5.02
CA ALA A 154 -58.10 -6.61 -4.36
C ALA A 154 -58.46 -5.13 -4.52
N ARG A 155 -59.15 -4.72 -5.59
CA ARG A 155 -59.46 -3.30 -5.83
C ARG A 155 -60.71 -2.80 -5.11
N GLN A 156 -61.61 -3.71 -4.73
CA GLN A 156 -62.90 -3.35 -4.11
C GLN A 156 -63.27 -4.35 -3.01
N PRO A 157 -63.92 -3.90 -1.92
CA PRO A 157 -64.47 -4.79 -0.91
C PRO A 157 -65.47 -5.79 -1.54
N SER A 158 -65.02 -7.02 -1.75
CA SER A 158 -65.75 -8.07 -2.46
C SER A 158 -66.47 -9.06 -1.54
N GLY A 159 -66.38 -8.86 -0.21
CA GLY A 159 -66.89 -9.80 0.80
C GLY A 159 -66.06 -11.08 0.95
N VAL A 160 -64.95 -11.21 0.20
CA VAL A 160 -64.01 -12.32 0.33
C VAL A 160 -63.24 -12.20 1.64
N ALA A 161 -63.08 -13.31 2.36
CA ALA A 161 -62.36 -13.31 3.63
C ALA A 161 -60.89 -12.87 3.43
N PRO A 162 -60.35 -11.94 4.24
CA PRO A 162 -58.98 -11.46 4.09
C PRO A 162 -57.89 -12.54 4.04
N PRO A 163 -57.93 -13.62 4.85
CA PRO A 163 -56.95 -14.69 4.77
C PRO A 163 -56.94 -15.41 3.41
N ALA A 164 -58.10 -15.50 2.73
CA ALA A 164 -58.19 -16.12 1.41
C ALA A 164 -57.55 -15.25 0.32
N LEU A 165 -57.70 -13.92 0.40
CA LEU A 165 -57.03 -12.98 -0.51
C LEU A 165 -55.51 -13.03 -0.33
N ILE A 166 -55.03 -13.06 0.91
CA ILE A 166 -53.60 -13.17 1.24
C ILE A 166 -53.04 -14.50 0.71
N ALA A 167 -53.71 -15.63 1.01
CA ALA A 167 -53.28 -16.95 0.54
C ALA A 167 -53.24 -17.04 -1.00
N ALA A 168 -54.25 -16.51 -1.68
CA ALA A 168 -54.28 -16.44 -3.14
C ALA A 168 -53.15 -15.58 -3.72
N GLY A 169 -52.88 -14.42 -3.10
CA GLY A 169 -51.77 -13.55 -3.50
C GLY A 169 -50.41 -14.25 -3.42
N TYR A 170 -50.17 -15.01 -2.36
CA TYR A 170 -48.94 -15.82 -2.27
C TYR A 170 -48.93 -17.01 -3.23
N ALA A 171 -50.05 -17.73 -3.38
CA ALA A 171 -50.14 -18.88 -4.26
C ALA A 171 -49.96 -18.52 -5.75
N LEU A 172 -50.25 -17.28 -6.13
CA LEU A 172 -50.06 -16.73 -7.48
C LEU A 172 -48.76 -15.91 -7.62
N ASP A 173 -47.94 -15.82 -6.56
CA ASP A 173 -46.73 -14.98 -6.50
C ASP A 173 -46.97 -13.50 -6.86
N ARG A 174 -48.12 -12.97 -6.40
CA ARG A 174 -48.59 -11.59 -6.59
C ARG A 174 -48.75 -10.83 -5.27
N PRO A 175 -47.64 -10.56 -4.55
CA PRO A 175 -47.68 -9.78 -3.30
C PRO A 175 -48.12 -8.32 -3.53
N ASP A 176 -47.98 -7.80 -4.75
CA ASP A 176 -48.48 -6.49 -5.17
C ASP A 176 -50.01 -6.37 -5.06
N LEU A 177 -50.73 -7.47 -5.33
CA LEU A 177 -52.18 -7.50 -5.20
C LEU A 177 -52.62 -7.57 -3.73
N ILE A 178 -51.80 -8.16 -2.85
CA ILE A 178 -52.02 -8.12 -1.38
C ILE A 178 -51.88 -6.68 -0.88
N ILE A 179 -50.84 -5.97 -1.32
CA ILE A 179 -50.62 -4.56 -0.98
C ILE A 179 -51.76 -3.68 -1.53
N THR A 180 -52.22 -3.96 -2.75
CA THR A 180 -53.37 -3.27 -3.36
C THR A 180 -54.65 -3.52 -2.57
N ALA A 181 -54.90 -4.76 -2.13
CA ALA A 181 -56.02 -5.11 -1.27
C ALA A 181 -56.01 -4.37 0.07
N ALA A 182 -54.82 -4.21 0.67
CA ALA A 182 -54.67 -3.41 1.88
C ALA A 182 -54.92 -1.92 1.61
N ALA A 183 -54.43 -1.39 0.50
CA ALA A 183 -54.59 0.02 0.13
C ALA A 183 -56.04 0.40 -0.21
N SER A 184 -56.81 -0.53 -0.78
CA SER A 184 -58.23 -0.33 -1.11
C SER A 184 -59.17 -0.58 0.07
N GLY A 185 -58.66 -1.13 1.18
CA GLY A 185 -59.47 -1.58 2.33
C GLY A 185 -60.20 -2.91 2.11
N ALA A 186 -59.87 -3.66 1.05
CA ALA A 186 -60.39 -5.01 0.83
C ALA A 186 -59.88 -6.02 1.88
N ILE A 187 -58.69 -5.78 2.44
CA ILE A 187 -58.18 -6.44 3.65
C ILE A 187 -57.82 -5.38 4.71
N PRO A 188 -57.84 -5.73 6.02
CA PRO A 188 -57.34 -4.83 7.04
C PRO A 188 -55.85 -4.49 6.80
N PRO A 189 -55.36 -3.35 7.35
CA PRO A 189 -53.95 -3.00 7.28
C PRO A 189 -53.06 -4.17 7.73
N PRO A 190 -52.01 -4.52 6.97
CA PRO A 190 -51.09 -5.59 7.33
C PRO A 190 -50.51 -5.40 8.73
N ASP A 191 -50.47 -6.47 9.51
CA ASP A 191 -49.73 -6.51 10.76
C ASP A 191 -48.22 -6.43 10.51
N ALA A 192 -47.42 -6.34 11.59
CA ALA A 192 -45.98 -6.17 11.46
C ALA A 192 -45.29 -7.32 10.70
N ARG A 193 -45.79 -8.56 10.87
CA ARG A 193 -45.20 -9.75 10.24
C ARG A 193 -45.51 -9.77 8.75
N LEU A 194 -46.76 -9.55 8.37
CA LEU A 194 -47.18 -9.49 6.98
C LEU A 194 -46.55 -8.30 6.25
N ALA A 195 -46.50 -7.13 6.89
CA ALA A 195 -45.84 -5.95 6.32
C ALA A 195 -44.34 -6.20 6.08
N HIS A 196 -43.65 -6.87 7.01
CA HIS A 196 -42.25 -7.23 6.86
C HIS A 196 -42.01 -8.20 5.68
N ASP A 197 -42.77 -9.30 5.59
CA ASP A 197 -42.64 -10.27 4.47
C ASP A 197 -42.94 -9.61 3.10
N LEU A 198 -44.01 -8.81 3.02
CA LEU A 198 -44.35 -8.07 1.79
C LEU A 198 -43.23 -7.09 1.38
N ALA A 199 -42.63 -6.38 2.34
CA ALA A 199 -41.51 -5.49 2.09
C ALA A 199 -40.25 -6.25 1.63
N GLN A 200 -39.95 -7.40 2.25
CA GLN A 200 -38.82 -8.25 1.88
C GLN A 200 -38.97 -8.79 0.44
N ARG A 201 -40.16 -9.28 0.08
CA ARG A 201 -40.44 -9.76 -1.28
C ARG A 201 -40.41 -8.65 -2.32
N ALA A 202 -40.94 -7.48 -1.99
CA ALA A 202 -40.87 -6.32 -2.86
C ALA A 202 -39.42 -5.86 -3.10
N GLU A 203 -38.58 -5.85 -2.08
CA GLU A 203 -37.15 -5.52 -2.22
C GLU A 203 -36.39 -6.56 -3.04
N ALA A 204 -36.64 -7.85 -2.78
CA ALA A 204 -36.04 -8.96 -3.52
C ALA A 204 -36.39 -8.92 -5.02
N LYS A 205 -37.63 -8.51 -5.36
CA LYS A 205 -38.07 -8.31 -6.75
C LYS A 205 -37.71 -6.94 -7.33
N GLY A 206 -37.13 -6.03 -6.55
CA GLY A 206 -36.76 -4.67 -6.99
C GLY A 206 -37.93 -3.68 -7.16
N HIS A 207 -39.12 -4.02 -6.67
CA HIS A 207 -40.33 -3.19 -6.79
C HIS A 207 -40.45 -2.19 -5.63
N LEU A 208 -39.69 -1.10 -5.70
CA LEU A 208 -39.70 -0.03 -4.68
C LEU A 208 -41.05 0.71 -4.61
N ASP A 209 -41.83 0.68 -5.68
CA ASP A 209 -43.19 1.21 -5.80
C ASP A 209 -44.17 0.43 -4.92
N TRP A 210 -44.00 -0.90 -4.81
CA TRP A 210 -44.82 -1.74 -3.92
C TRP A 210 -44.57 -1.39 -2.46
N ILE A 211 -43.31 -1.16 -2.07
CA ILE A 211 -42.97 -0.72 -0.72
C ILE A 211 -43.59 0.65 -0.42
N ALA A 212 -43.62 1.56 -1.40
CA ALA A 212 -44.25 2.87 -1.24
C ALA A 212 -45.78 2.77 -1.14
N ALA A 213 -46.39 1.79 -1.82
CA ALA A 213 -47.80 1.47 -1.66
C ALA A 213 -48.11 0.86 -0.29
N LEU A 214 -47.28 -0.07 0.18
CA LEU A 214 -47.39 -0.67 1.51
C LEU A 214 -47.30 0.40 2.61
N GLU A 215 -46.38 1.35 2.51
CA GLU A 215 -46.25 2.46 3.47
C GLU A 215 -47.49 3.36 3.54
N ARG A 216 -48.22 3.53 2.43
CA ARG A 216 -49.47 4.31 2.38
C ARG A 216 -50.63 3.62 3.10
N THR A 217 -50.58 2.30 3.26
CA THR A 217 -51.64 1.52 3.96
C THR A 217 -51.69 1.75 5.46
N ARG A 218 -50.76 2.55 6.03
CA ARG A 218 -50.54 2.71 7.47
C ARG A 218 -50.33 1.36 8.19
N ALA A 219 -49.81 0.37 7.48
CA ALA A 219 -49.38 -0.90 8.05
C ALA A 219 -48.40 -0.67 9.21
N ALA A 220 -48.34 -1.62 10.14
CA ALA A 220 -47.35 -1.59 11.22
C ALA A 220 -45.93 -1.36 10.64
N ASP A 221 -45.11 -0.56 11.33
CA ASP A 221 -43.84 -0.08 10.80
C ASP A 221 -42.83 -1.23 10.62
N TRP A 222 -42.86 -1.87 9.45
CA TRP A 222 -42.00 -2.99 9.08
C TRP A 222 -40.50 -2.65 9.21
N ARG A 223 -40.14 -1.36 9.22
CA ARG A 223 -38.77 -0.89 9.42
C ARG A 223 -38.24 -1.17 10.82
N THR A 224 -39.11 -1.24 11.81
CA THR A 224 -38.73 -1.59 13.19
C THR A 224 -38.38 -3.07 13.34
N GLY A 225 -39.00 -3.94 12.53
CA GLY A 225 -38.75 -5.38 12.54
C GLY A 225 -37.45 -5.78 11.86
N ASP A 226 -36.99 -5.01 10.86
CA ASP A 226 -35.71 -5.24 10.17
C ASP A 226 -35.06 -3.92 9.72
N PRO A 227 -34.18 -3.36 10.57
CA PRO A 227 -33.39 -2.17 10.24
C PRO A 227 -32.51 -2.32 9.00
N TRP A 228 -32.03 -3.53 8.69
CA TRP A 228 -31.19 -3.78 7.53
C TRP A 228 -31.99 -3.73 6.23
N LEU A 229 -33.21 -4.28 6.21
CA LEU A 229 -34.13 -4.09 5.10
C LEU A 229 -34.47 -2.62 4.91
N ALA A 230 -34.76 -1.90 6.00
CA ALA A 230 -35.02 -0.46 5.95
C ALA A 230 -33.84 0.33 5.34
N LEU A 231 -32.60 0.00 5.74
CA LEU A 231 -31.38 0.59 5.19
C LEU A 231 -31.24 0.28 3.68
N ARG A 232 -31.39 -0.98 3.25
CA ARG A 232 -31.28 -1.37 1.83
C ARG A 232 -32.32 -0.64 0.97
N VAL A 233 -33.57 -0.57 1.43
CA VAL A 233 -34.64 0.14 0.73
C VAL A 233 -34.33 1.63 0.62
N ALA A 234 -33.88 2.27 1.70
CA ALA A 234 -33.49 3.67 1.70
C ALA A 234 -32.33 3.95 0.74
N LEU A 235 -31.29 3.10 0.76
CA LEU A 235 -30.15 3.18 -0.15
C LEU A 235 -30.57 3.03 -1.63
N ARG A 236 -31.43 2.06 -1.96
CA ARG A 236 -31.93 1.86 -3.33
C ARG A 236 -32.79 3.03 -3.82
N ARG A 237 -33.53 3.68 -2.91
CA ARG A 237 -34.34 4.88 -3.21
C ARG A 237 -33.52 6.18 -3.28
N GLY A 238 -32.27 6.17 -2.84
CA GLY A 238 -31.48 7.39 -2.65
C GLY A 238 -31.99 8.26 -1.48
N ASP A 239 -32.76 7.71 -0.55
CA ASP A 239 -33.27 8.42 0.63
C ASP A 239 -32.21 8.42 1.75
N ARG A 240 -31.34 9.44 1.74
CA ARG A 240 -30.26 9.59 2.74
C ARG A 240 -30.81 9.69 4.17
N ALA A 241 -31.85 10.49 4.40
CA ALA A 241 -32.42 10.67 5.73
C ALA A 241 -33.11 9.38 6.23
N GLY A 242 -33.69 8.59 5.33
CA GLY A 242 -34.17 7.24 5.61
C GLY A 242 -33.05 6.29 6.02
N ALA A 243 -31.92 6.31 5.30
CA ALA A 243 -30.77 5.46 5.60
C ALA A 243 -30.13 5.82 6.95
N GLU A 244 -29.95 7.11 7.27
CA GLU A 244 -29.41 7.56 8.55
C GLU A 244 -30.31 7.15 9.73
N ARG A 245 -31.64 7.24 9.57
CA ARG A 245 -32.60 6.74 10.57
C ARG A 245 -32.50 5.22 10.76
N ALA A 246 -32.36 4.45 9.67
CA ALA A 246 -32.19 3.01 9.74
C ALA A 246 -30.86 2.62 10.40
N ILE A 247 -29.77 3.36 10.16
CA ILE A 247 -28.49 3.15 10.84
C ILE A 247 -28.61 3.41 12.34
N ALA A 248 -29.36 4.43 12.75
CA ALA A 248 -29.55 4.73 14.17
C ALA A 248 -30.24 3.60 14.96
N THR A 249 -31.06 2.78 14.30
CA THR A 249 -31.74 1.63 14.92
C THR A 249 -30.93 0.34 14.91
N LEU A 250 -29.79 0.28 14.19
CA LEU A 250 -28.89 -0.88 14.19
C LEU A 250 -28.19 -1.08 15.55
N PRO A 251 -27.75 -2.31 15.88
CA PRO A 251 -26.87 -2.58 17.01
C PRO A 251 -25.59 -1.75 16.95
N ALA A 252 -25.08 -1.29 18.09
CA ALA A 252 -23.95 -0.36 18.15
C ALA A 252 -22.69 -0.84 17.40
N GLY A 253 -22.43 -2.16 17.36
CA GLY A 253 -21.31 -2.75 16.64
C GLY A 253 -21.44 -2.69 15.11
N GLU A 254 -22.65 -2.53 14.58
CA GLU A 254 -22.94 -2.56 13.13
C GLU A 254 -23.07 -1.16 12.53
N ARG A 255 -23.33 -0.14 13.36
CA ARG A 255 -23.56 1.25 12.91
C ARG A 255 -22.40 1.82 12.13
N ASP A 256 -21.16 1.57 12.58
CA ASP A 256 -19.97 2.12 11.93
C ASP A 256 -19.82 1.57 10.49
N ALA A 257 -20.03 0.26 10.31
CA ALA A 257 -19.96 -0.38 9.00
C ALA A 257 -21.08 0.12 8.07
N ALA A 258 -22.31 0.20 8.57
CA ALA A 258 -23.45 0.70 7.81
C ALA A 258 -23.30 2.18 7.42
N GLN A 259 -22.78 3.02 8.32
CA GLN A 259 -22.46 4.42 8.03
C GLN A 259 -21.37 4.54 6.96
N THR A 260 -20.33 3.69 7.01
CA THR A 260 -19.29 3.67 5.98
C THR A 260 -19.88 3.28 4.62
N GLU A 261 -20.76 2.29 4.56
CA GLU A 261 -21.42 1.89 3.31
C GLU A 261 -22.28 3.03 2.73
N LEU A 262 -23.08 3.69 3.56
CA LEU A 262 -23.89 4.84 3.16
C LEU A 262 -23.02 5.95 2.55
N LEU A 263 -21.94 6.33 3.23
CA LEU A 263 -21.03 7.37 2.78
C LEU A 263 -20.28 6.97 1.50
N ALA A 264 -19.95 5.68 1.34
CA ALA A 264 -19.35 5.14 0.11
C ALA A 264 -20.31 5.24 -1.09
N ARG A 265 -21.56 4.78 -0.92
CA ARG A 265 -22.58 4.80 -1.98
C ARG A 265 -22.99 6.22 -2.39
N THR A 266 -23.05 7.13 -1.43
CA THR A 266 -23.40 8.54 -1.70
C THR A 266 -22.22 9.37 -2.24
N GLY A 267 -21.00 8.82 -2.23
CA GLY A 267 -19.80 9.53 -2.66
C GLY A 267 -19.39 10.68 -1.72
N ASP A 268 -19.90 10.72 -0.49
CA ASP A 268 -19.64 11.77 0.50
C ASP A 268 -18.24 11.61 1.12
N ARG A 269 -17.21 12.02 0.35
CA ARG A 269 -15.80 11.92 0.77
C ARG A 269 -15.50 12.69 2.06
N ALA A 270 -16.17 13.82 2.28
CA ALA A 270 -15.99 14.63 3.50
C ALA A 270 -16.53 13.89 4.73
N GLY A 271 -17.71 13.27 4.60
CA GLY A 271 -18.25 12.41 5.64
C GLY A 271 -17.38 11.18 5.92
N GLN A 272 -16.85 10.52 4.88
CA GLN A 272 -15.93 9.38 5.06
C GLN A 272 -14.66 9.80 5.81
N ARG A 273 -14.07 10.94 5.43
CA ARG A 273 -12.92 11.53 6.12
C ARG A 273 -13.22 11.76 7.60
N GLN A 274 -14.33 12.41 7.92
CA GLN A 274 -14.72 12.70 9.31
C GLN A 274 -14.95 11.42 10.11
N GLN A 275 -15.59 10.40 9.51
CA GLN A 275 -15.81 9.11 10.17
C GLN A 275 -14.48 8.41 10.50
N ILE A 276 -13.53 8.40 9.57
CA ILE A 276 -12.19 7.81 9.80
C ILE A 276 -11.47 8.54 10.94
N LEU A 277 -11.53 9.88 10.98
CA LEU A 277 -10.93 10.67 12.06
C LEU A 277 -11.59 10.38 13.43
N MET A 278 -12.90 10.21 13.48
CA MET A 278 -13.61 9.80 14.70
C MET A 278 -13.20 8.39 15.16
N GLN A 279 -13.03 7.44 14.22
CA GLN A 279 -12.51 6.11 14.54
C GLN A 279 -11.08 6.19 15.07
N ALA A 280 -10.24 7.02 14.45
CA ALA A 280 -8.87 7.23 14.89
C ALA A 280 -8.80 7.88 16.27
N ALA A 281 -9.79 8.66 16.71
CA ALA A 281 -9.80 9.23 18.05
C ALA A 281 -10.01 8.19 19.17
N ARG A 282 -10.47 6.98 18.85
CA ARG A 282 -10.69 5.91 19.84
C ARG A 282 -9.36 5.30 20.32
N PRO A 283 -9.22 4.97 21.62
CA PRO A 283 -8.05 4.26 22.13
C PRO A 283 -7.85 2.92 21.42
N GLY A 284 -6.60 2.59 21.06
CA GLY A 284 -6.27 1.32 20.40
C GLY A 284 -6.67 1.22 18.92
N ALA A 285 -7.12 2.31 18.30
CA ALA A 285 -7.45 2.32 16.87
C ALA A 285 -6.25 1.93 15.99
N PRO A 286 -6.46 1.16 14.90
CA PRO A 286 -5.41 0.76 13.96
C PRO A 286 -5.01 1.93 13.07
N LEU A 287 -4.22 2.86 13.61
CA LEU A 287 -3.87 4.12 12.96
C LEU A 287 -3.25 3.98 11.57
N PRO A 288 -2.34 3.01 11.31
CA PRO A 288 -1.79 2.84 9.97
C PRO A 288 -2.86 2.51 8.91
N ASP A 289 -3.79 1.61 9.23
CA ASP A 289 -4.86 1.20 8.30
C ASP A 289 -5.81 2.37 8.01
N LEU A 290 -6.14 3.16 9.04
CA LEU A 290 -6.96 4.36 8.90
C LEU A 290 -6.24 5.44 8.07
N ALA A 291 -4.93 5.58 8.20
CA ALA A 291 -4.14 6.49 7.38
C ALA A 291 -4.15 6.09 5.89
N GLU A 292 -4.03 4.81 5.56
CA GLU A 292 -4.13 4.35 4.16
C GLU A 292 -5.52 4.62 3.56
N ARG A 293 -6.59 4.48 4.35
CA ARG A 293 -7.94 4.87 3.92
C ARG A 293 -8.03 6.37 3.65
N LEU A 294 -7.43 7.22 4.49
CA LEU A 294 -7.37 8.67 4.24
C LEU A 294 -6.57 9.00 2.97
N LEU A 295 -5.48 8.29 2.70
CA LEU A 295 -4.71 8.45 1.46
C LEU A 295 -5.55 8.07 0.23
N ALA A 296 -6.33 6.99 0.30
CA ALA A 296 -7.26 6.60 -0.77
C ALA A 296 -8.35 7.67 -1.04
N LEU A 297 -8.70 8.48 -0.02
CA LEU A 297 -9.60 9.62 -0.15
C LEU A 297 -8.91 10.92 -0.60
N GLY A 298 -7.58 10.93 -0.74
CA GLY A 298 -6.79 12.12 -1.04
C GLY A 298 -6.51 13.04 0.17
N ALA A 299 -6.87 12.61 1.38
CA ALA A 299 -6.64 13.37 2.62
C ALA A 299 -5.23 13.14 3.18
N ARG A 300 -4.21 13.57 2.44
CA ARG A 300 -2.79 13.30 2.75
C ARG A 300 -2.34 13.85 4.09
N ASP A 301 -2.73 15.08 4.45
CA ASP A 301 -2.24 15.73 5.67
C ASP A 301 -2.77 15.05 6.94
N ASP A 302 -4.02 14.61 6.92
CA ASP A 302 -4.59 13.82 8.02
C ASP A 302 -3.93 12.45 8.14
N ALA A 303 -3.64 11.79 7.01
CA ALA A 303 -2.91 10.53 7.01
C ALA A 303 -1.51 10.69 7.63
N ILE A 304 -0.80 11.77 7.30
CA ILE A 304 0.49 12.13 7.92
C ILE A 304 0.31 12.36 9.43
N ALA A 305 -0.74 13.06 9.85
CA ALA A 305 -1.03 13.28 11.28
C ALA A 305 -1.29 11.96 12.04
N LEU A 306 -2.07 11.04 11.46
CA LEU A 306 -2.29 9.72 12.05
C LEU A 306 -1.01 8.88 12.12
N LEU A 307 -0.20 8.89 11.05
CA LEU A 307 1.07 8.17 11.00
C LEU A 307 2.11 8.75 11.97
N ARG A 308 2.16 10.07 12.17
CA ARG A 308 2.98 10.71 13.23
C ARG A 308 2.60 10.22 14.60
N ARG A 309 1.30 10.11 14.90
CA ARG A 309 0.83 9.59 16.19
C ARG A 309 1.18 8.11 16.35
N ALA A 310 1.06 7.32 15.28
CA ALA A 310 1.42 5.90 15.27
C ALA A 310 2.94 5.68 15.42
N ALA A 311 3.77 6.54 14.82
CA ALA A 311 5.22 6.44 14.82
C ALA A 311 5.89 7.05 16.06
N SER A 312 5.18 7.90 16.81
CA SER A 312 5.70 8.52 18.03
C SER A 312 6.15 7.46 19.05
N GLY A 313 7.42 7.52 19.46
CA GLY A 313 8.00 6.56 20.40
C GLY A 313 8.28 5.16 19.82
N GLN A 314 8.04 4.96 18.51
CA GLN A 314 8.35 3.72 17.82
C GLN A 314 9.70 3.81 17.09
N PRO A 315 10.36 2.66 16.83
CA PRO A 315 11.55 2.62 16.00
C PRO A 315 11.32 3.13 14.57
N VAL A 316 12.34 3.75 13.97
CA VAL A 316 12.30 4.26 12.58
C VAL A 316 11.98 3.16 11.56
N GLY A 317 12.35 1.91 11.87
CA GLY A 317 12.14 0.75 11.00
C GLY A 317 10.71 0.19 10.98
N THR A 318 9.80 0.70 11.82
CA THR A 318 8.41 0.22 11.83
C THR A 318 7.69 0.61 10.53
N PRO A 319 6.72 -0.19 10.05
CA PRO A 319 5.99 0.12 8.82
C PRO A 319 5.34 1.53 8.83
N ALA A 320 4.79 1.95 9.98
CA ALA A 320 4.21 3.28 10.14
C ALA A 320 5.24 4.41 9.99
N ALA A 321 6.42 4.27 10.59
CA ALA A 321 7.50 5.26 10.49
C ALA A 321 8.07 5.32 9.06
N GLN A 322 8.29 4.18 8.42
CA GLN A 322 8.75 4.12 7.03
C GLN A 322 7.75 4.76 6.07
N ARG A 323 6.45 4.45 6.24
CA ARG A 323 5.38 5.04 5.44
C ARG A 323 5.29 6.56 5.63
N LEU A 324 5.39 7.03 6.88
CA LEU A 324 5.46 8.46 7.19
C LEU A 324 6.64 9.15 6.49
N LEU A 325 7.85 8.60 6.63
CA LEU A 325 9.06 9.15 6.02
C LEU A 325 9.03 9.16 4.50
N TYR A 326 8.34 8.19 3.89
CA TYR A 326 8.07 8.16 2.45
C TYR A 326 7.11 9.29 2.04
N LEU A 327 5.99 9.44 2.74
CA LEU A 327 5.00 10.47 2.44
C LEU A 327 5.55 11.88 2.63
N MET A 328 6.38 12.10 3.66
CA MET A 328 7.10 13.35 3.91
C MET A 328 8.04 13.75 2.76
N GLY A 329 8.55 12.77 2.01
CA GLY A 329 9.49 13.01 0.91
C GLY A 329 10.87 13.51 1.37
N PRO A 330 11.72 13.95 0.42
CA PRO A 330 13.09 14.40 0.71
C PRO A 330 13.16 15.85 1.25
N ARG A 331 12.12 16.66 1.05
CA ARG A 331 12.03 18.05 1.52
C ARG A 331 10.68 18.29 2.19
N PRO A 332 10.45 17.70 3.36
CA PRO A 332 9.19 17.85 4.09
C PRO A 332 8.96 19.29 4.58
N ALA A 333 7.75 19.60 5.05
CA ALA A 333 7.43 20.92 5.59
C ALA A 333 8.18 21.24 6.90
N GLU A 334 8.15 22.48 7.35
CA GLU A 334 8.86 22.87 8.59
C GLU A 334 8.35 22.11 9.82
N GLU A 335 7.04 21.93 9.93
CA GLU A 335 6.42 21.17 11.02
C GLU A 335 6.86 19.70 11.04
N ASP A 336 7.03 19.08 9.87
CA ASP A 336 7.55 17.71 9.73
C ASP A 336 9.01 17.63 10.19
N ARG A 337 9.84 18.59 9.79
CA ARG A 337 11.23 18.68 10.22
C ARG A 337 11.35 18.92 11.73
N ALA A 338 10.49 19.76 12.30
CA ALA A 338 10.42 20.01 13.74
C ALA A 338 10.00 18.73 14.51
N TRP A 339 9.02 17.99 13.99
CA TRP A 339 8.60 16.72 14.57
C TRP A 339 9.71 15.66 14.54
N LEU A 340 10.41 15.51 13.40
CA LEU A 340 11.56 14.60 13.27
C LEU A 340 12.68 14.96 14.25
N ARG A 341 12.96 16.26 14.44
CA ARG A 341 13.92 16.74 15.44
C ARG A 341 13.48 16.36 16.87
N GLY A 342 12.19 16.45 17.18
CA GLY A 342 11.64 16.01 18.47
C GLY A 342 11.80 14.49 18.70
N GLN A 343 11.56 13.68 17.66
CA GLN A 343 11.78 12.23 17.74
C GLN A 343 13.27 11.88 17.93
N ALA A 344 14.17 12.62 17.31
CA ALA A 344 15.62 12.45 17.47
C ALA A 344 16.11 12.68 18.91
N LEU A 345 15.34 13.40 19.74
CA LEU A 345 15.65 13.66 21.15
C LEU A 345 14.95 12.69 22.11
N SER A 346 14.11 11.78 21.61
CA SER A 346 13.24 10.93 22.41
C SER A 346 13.65 9.46 22.34
N GLY A 347 13.39 8.71 23.43
CA GLY A 347 13.65 7.27 23.48
C GLY A 347 15.13 6.88 23.65
N PRO A 348 15.48 5.61 23.42
CA PRO A 348 16.84 5.09 23.58
C PRO A 348 17.83 5.70 22.58
N ALA A 349 19.10 5.82 22.95
CA ALA A 349 20.15 6.43 22.12
C ALA A 349 20.30 5.81 20.72
N ALA A 350 20.04 4.51 20.57
CA ALA A 350 20.07 3.83 19.26
C ALA A 350 18.94 4.27 18.33
N GLU A 351 17.75 4.58 18.87
CA GLU A 351 16.64 5.10 18.07
C GLU A 351 16.78 6.59 17.83
N GLN A 352 17.27 7.35 18.83
CA GLN A 352 17.64 8.75 18.64
C GLN A 352 18.59 8.93 17.46
N SER A 353 19.63 8.07 17.32
CA SER A 353 20.58 8.20 16.21
C SER A 353 19.97 7.90 14.85
N ARG A 354 19.04 6.93 14.77
CA ARG A 354 18.28 6.62 13.55
C ARG A 354 17.34 7.75 13.15
N TRP A 355 16.58 8.30 14.11
CA TRP A 355 15.71 9.45 13.86
C TRP A 355 16.51 10.70 13.48
N LEU A 356 17.68 10.91 14.09
CA LEU A 356 18.58 12.01 13.75
C LEU A 356 19.14 11.87 12.32
N ALA A 357 19.47 10.66 11.88
CA ALA A 357 19.85 10.40 10.49
C ALA A 357 18.69 10.69 9.52
N ALA A 358 17.47 10.22 9.84
CA ALA A 358 16.28 10.49 9.02
C ALA A 358 15.96 11.99 8.92
N TYR A 359 16.17 12.75 10.00
CA TYR A 359 16.10 14.21 10.02
C TYR A 359 17.17 14.85 9.12
N ALA A 360 18.44 14.43 9.28
CA ALA A 360 19.57 14.99 8.55
C ALA A 360 19.45 14.83 7.02
N GLU A 361 18.89 13.72 6.55
CA GLU A 361 18.63 13.47 5.12
C GLU A 361 17.61 14.44 4.50
N ARG A 362 16.76 15.08 5.33
CA ARG A 362 15.58 15.85 4.91
C ARG A 362 15.70 17.35 5.17
N GLU A 363 16.79 17.78 5.77
CA GLU A 363 17.06 19.16 6.14
C GLU A 363 18.20 19.73 5.27
N ALA A 364 18.25 21.05 5.13
CA ALA A 364 19.39 21.71 4.50
C ALA A 364 20.71 21.33 5.21
N PRO A 365 21.78 20.95 4.47
CA PRO A 365 23.00 20.41 5.08
C PRO A 365 23.60 21.25 6.21
N ALA A 366 23.66 22.57 6.04
CA ALA A 366 24.19 23.48 7.06
C ALA A 366 23.34 23.51 8.35
N THR A 367 22.01 23.49 8.23
CA THR A 367 21.09 23.46 9.38
C THR A 367 21.14 22.11 10.08
N ALA A 368 21.10 21.01 9.32
CA ALA A 368 21.24 19.66 9.83
C ALA A 368 22.58 19.48 10.59
N LEU A 369 23.66 20.05 10.04
CA LEU A 369 24.98 20.02 10.66
C LEU A 369 24.96 20.72 12.02
N SER A 370 24.40 21.93 12.11
CA SER A 370 24.31 22.66 13.38
C SER A 370 23.54 21.89 14.46
N VAL A 371 22.44 21.23 14.07
CA VAL A 371 21.64 20.39 14.99
C VAL A 371 22.41 19.15 15.43
N THR A 372 23.03 18.44 14.48
CA THR A 372 23.80 17.21 14.77
C THR A 372 25.06 17.47 15.59
N GLU A 373 25.70 18.64 15.45
CA GLU A 373 26.84 19.05 16.27
C GLU A 373 26.47 19.30 17.74
N ARG A 374 25.28 19.84 18.00
CA ARG A 374 24.79 20.12 19.37
C ARG A 374 24.10 18.93 20.03
N HIS A 375 23.86 17.85 19.30
CA HIS A 375 23.15 16.70 19.81
C HIS A 375 23.99 15.96 20.88
N PRO A 376 23.38 15.43 21.97
CA PRO A 376 24.12 14.66 22.99
C PRO A 376 24.90 13.46 22.42
N LEU A 377 24.46 12.95 21.28
CA LEU A 377 25.07 11.82 20.57
C LEU A 377 26.11 12.24 19.51
N ALA A 378 26.50 13.51 19.43
CA ALA A 378 27.38 14.05 18.39
C ALA A 378 28.74 13.33 18.30
N ALA A 379 29.21 12.75 19.40
CA ALA A 379 30.45 12.01 19.47
C ALA A 379 30.32 10.52 19.07
N ARG A 380 29.12 9.97 18.88
CA ARG A 380 28.96 8.57 18.41
C ARG A 380 29.44 8.43 16.98
N THR A 381 29.98 7.26 16.63
CA THR A 381 30.61 7.00 15.33
C THR A 381 29.64 7.17 14.15
N ASP A 382 28.40 6.69 14.28
CA ASP A 382 27.34 6.83 13.28
C ASP A 382 26.99 8.31 13.04
N ILE A 383 26.83 9.09 14.11
CA ILE A 383 26.51 10.53 14.02
C ILE A 383 27.70 11.36 13.55
N ALA A 384 28.93 11.04 13.96
CA ALA A 384 30.12 11.72 13.48
C ALA A 384 30.32 11.52 11.96
N LEU A 385 29.95 10.35 11.43
CA LEU A 385 29.94 10.10 9.99
C LEU A 385 28.89 10.95 9.27
N VAL A 386 27.66 11.05 9.82
CA VAL A 386 26.62 11.94 9.28
C VAL A 386 27.09 13.39 9.28
N ARG A 387 27.71 13.85 10.37
CA ARG A 387 28.30 15.20 10.47
C ARG A 387 29.35 15.46 9.41
N LEU A 388 30.24 14.48 9.15
CA LEU A 388 31.24 14.59 8.09
C LEU A 388 30.58 14.73 6.71
N GLN A 389 29.55 13.93 6.41
CA GLN A 389 28.80 14.03 5.16
C GLN A 389 28.12 15.39 4.99
N LEU A 390 27.44 15.87 6.04
CA LEU A 390 26.76 17.16 6.04
C LEU A 390 27.75 18.32 5.89
N ALA A 391 28.90 18.25 6.56
CA ALA A 391 29.95 19.26 6.44
C ALA A 391 30.51 19.35 5.02
N GLN A 392 30.74 18.21 4.36
CA GLN A 392 31.16 18.19 2.96
C GLN A 392 30.08 18.75 2.02
N ALA A 393 28.82 18.34 2.22
CA ALA A 393 27.70 18.86 1.43
C ALA A 393 27.46 20.37 1.62
N ALA A 394 27.77 20.91 2.80
CA ALA A 394 27.70 22.34 3.11
C ALA A 394 28.96 23.12 2.70
N GLY A 395 30.05 22.45 2.31
CA GLY A 395 31.35 23.08 2.06
C GLY A 395 32.07 23.59 3.31
N ASP A 396 31.67 23.15 4.52
CA ASP A 396 32.27 23.56 5.79
C ASP A 396 33.49 22.68 6.12
N ARG A 397 34.66 23.08 5.64
CA ARG A 397 35.94 22.39 5.91
C ARG A 397 36.30 22.36 7.40
N ALA A 398 35.90 23.36 8.18
CA ALA A 398 36.20 23.38 9.61
C ALA A 398 35.38 22.32 10.35
N ALA A 399 34.09 22.21 10.04
CA ALA A 399 33.24 21.15 10.58
C ALA A 399 33.69 19.76 10.11
N ALA A 400 34.09 19.59 8.85
CA ALA A 400 34.62 18.33 8.35
C ALA A 400 35.87 17.89 9.14
N ARG A 401 36.84 18.79 9.36
CA ARG A 401 38.02 18.53 10.20
C ARG A 401 37.64 18.14 11.63
N ARG A 402 36.67 18.80 12.25
CA ARG A 402 36.17 18.44 13.60
C ARG A 402 35.52 17.05 13.63
N ALA A 403 34.70 16.72 12.62
CA ALA A 403 34.07 15.40 12.53
C ALA A 403 35.11 14.27 12.33
N VAL A 404 36.13 14.51 11.50
CA VAL A 404 37.26 13.58 11.31
C VAL A 404 38.06 13.42 12.61
N ALA A 405 38.32 14.50 13.36
CA ALA A 405 39.00 14.41 14.65
C ALA A 405 38.26 13.49 15.63
N VAL A 406 36.92 13.60 15.70
CA VAL A 406 36.08 12.72 16.53
C VAL A 406 36.16 11.26 16.06
N LEU A 407 36.16 11.02 14.75
CA LEU A 407 36.24 9.67 14.20
C LEU A 407 37.62 9.03 14.45
N LEU A 408 38.69 9.83 14.53
CA LEU A 408 40.07 9.38 14.72
C LEU A 408 40.57 9.51 16.17
N ASP A 409 39.68 9.67 17.15
CA ASP A 409 39.99 9.96 18.57
C ASP A 409 40.57 8.80 19.38
N GLY A 410 40.91 7.67 18.75
CA GLY A 410 41.34 6.46 19.45
C GLY A 410 40.44 5.27 19.19
N ARG A 411 39.13 5.50 18.99
CA ARG A 411 38.11 4.45 18.88
C ARG A 411 38.40 3.39 17.80
N PRO A 412 37.89 2.15 17.97
CA PRO A 412 37.94 1.15 16.91
C PRO A 412 37.00 1.55 15.76
N LEU A 413 37.51 1.52 14.53
CA LEU A 413 36.73 1.75 13.32
C LEU A 413 36.83 0.54 12.41
N GLU A 414 35.67 0.03 11.99
CA GLU A 414 35.61 -1.08 11.04
C GLU A 414 36.19 -0.70 9.67
N PRO A 415 36.79 -1.64 8.92
CA PRO A 415 37.41 -1.36 7.62
C PRO A 415 36.47 -0.69 6.60
N GLY A 416 35.18 -1.07 6.62
CA GLY A 416 34.15 -0.46 5.78
C GLY A 416 33.89 1.00 6.11
N LEU A 417 33.96 1.38 7.39
CA LEU A 417 33.79 2.75 7.84
C LEU A 417 35.03 3.60 7.51
N LEU A 418 36.24 3.07 7.71
CA LEU A 418 37.48 3.74 7.33
C LEU A 418 37.48 4.16 5.85
N ARG A 419 37.04 3.27 4.96
CA ARG A 419 36.88 3.60 3.52
C ARG A 419 35.91 4.75 3.29
N ARG A 420 34.78 4.78 3.99
CA ARG A 420 33.79 5.87 3.90
C ARG A 420 34.36 7.19 4.42
N VAL A 421 35.06 7.16 5.56
CA VAL A 421 35.72 8.35 6.11
C VAL A 421 36.73 8.89 5.09
N SER A 422 37.60 8.05 4.52
CA SER A 422 38.55 8.48 3.50
C SER A 422 37.91 9.08 2.25
N ALA A 423 36.79 8.51 1.78
CA ALA A 423 36.09 9.05 0.62
C ALA A 423 35.48 10.45 0.88
N LEU A 424 35.19 10.78 2.15
CA LEU A 424 34.58 12.04 2.56
C LEU A 424 35.60 13.03 3.14
N ALA A 425 36.81 12.59 3.47
CA ALA A 425 37.82 13.38 4.16
C ALA A 425 38.65 14.23 3.21
N ASP A 426 37.99 14.98 2.31
CA ASP A 426 38.68 15.94 1.45
C ASP A 426 39.10 17.19 2.24
N GLY A 427 40.29 17.72 1.93
CA GLY A 427 40.84 18.93 2.55
C GLY A 427 41.12 18.83 4.05
N ILE A 428 41.39 17.64 4.58
CA ILE A 428 41.77 17.44 6.00
C ILE A 428 43.20 17.90 6.30
N GLU A 429 43.49 18.13 7.58
CA GLU A 429 44.84 18.49 8.02
C GLU A 429 45.86 17.38 7.74
N PRO A 430 47.14 17.72 7.45
CA PRO A 430 48.19 16.73 7.23
C PRO A 430 48.32 15.71 8.38
N HIS A 431 48.19 16.15 9.63
CA HIS A 431 48.23 15.26 10.79
C HIS A 431 47.05 14.27 10.81
N GLN A 432 45.84 14.73 10.46
CA GLN A 432 44.66 13.85 10.36
C GLN A 432 44.79 12.87 9.20
N ALA A 433 45.35 13.31 8.07
CA ALA A 433 45.62 12.45 6.92
C ALA A 433 46.60 11.34 7.29
N GLN A 434 47.64 11.65 8.06
CA GLN A 434 48.57 10.68 8.60
C GLN A 434 47.87 9.65 9.50
N LEU A 435 47.10 10.11 10.49
CA LEU A 435 46.36 9.22 11.39
C LEU A 435 45.38 8.31 10.61
N LEU A 436 44.70 8.86 9.59
CA LEU A 436 43.79 8.08 8.75
C LEU A 436 44.54 7.02 7.92
N ALA A 437 45.72 7.34 7.38
CA ALA A 437 46.57 6.37 6.69
C ALA A 437 47.06 5.26 7.63
N GLU A 438 47.53 5.61 8.83
CA GLU A 438 47.94 4.63 9.86
C GLU A 438 46.79 3.67 10.21
N ARG A 439 45.58 4.22 10.43
CA ARG A 439 44.38 3.43 10.72
C ARG A 439 43.97 2.51 9.57
N ARG A 440 44.07 2.96 8.33
CA ARG A 440 43.77 2.13 7.16
C ARG A 440 44.74 0.97 6.99
N ILE A 441 46.03 1.21 7.20
CA ILE A 441 47.06 0.15 7.18
C ILE A 441 46.79 -0.87 8.29
N ALA A 442 46.56 -0.42 9.52
CA ALA A 442 46.24 -1.30 10.64
C ALA A 442 44.95 -2.12 10.41
N GLY A 443 43.96 -1.52 9.75
CA GLY A 443 42.69 -2.17 9.39
C GLY A 443 42.73 -3.01 8.10
N GLY A 444 43.89 -3.18 7.45
CA GLY A 444 44.01 -3.95 6.21
C GLY A 444 43.29 -3.35 5.00
N VAL A 445 42.97 -2.06 5.03
CA VAL A 445 42.32 -1.30 3.94
C VAL A 445 43.18 -0.15 3.46
N ALA A 446 44.50 -0.33 3.52
CA ALA A 446 45.48 0.61 2.99
C ALA A 446 45.19 0.91 1.52
N GLY A 447 45.16 2.19 1.18
CA GLY A 447 45.28 2.64 -0.19
C GLY A 447 46.70 2.43 -0.72
N PRO A 448 46.90 2.34 -2.05
CA PRO A 448 48.22 2.11 -2.63
C PRO A 448 49.27 3.14 -2.18
N ARG A 449 48.85 4.39 -1.91
CA ARG A 449 49.76 5.50 -1.55
C ARG A 449 49.91 5.71 -0.04
N ASP A 450 49.16 5.01 0.80
CA ASP A 450 49.11 5.31 2.24
C ASP A 450 50.49 5.22 2.90
N ARG A 451 51.25 4.17 2.58
CA ARG A 451 52.63 4.00 3.07
C ARG A 451 53.57 5.06 2.52
N LEU A 452 53.40 5.48 1.27
CA LEU A 452 54.21 6.54 0.67
C LEU A 452 53.92 7.89 1.31
N ASP A 453 52.66 8.19 1.62
CA ASP A 453 52.27 9.42 2.31
C ASP A 453 52.81 9.44 3.75
N LEU A 454 52.78 8.30 4.45
CA LEU A 454 53.42 8.15 5.76
C LEU A 454 54.95 8.31 5.69
N ALA A 455 55.58 7.80 4.64
CA ALA A 455 57.01 8.00 4.42
C ALA A 455 57.35 9.48 4.20
N TRP A 456 56.58 10.21 3.40
CA TRP A 456 56.76 11.64 3.21
C TRP A 456 56.54 12.44 4.49
N ALA A 457 55.50 12.10 5.27
CA ALA A 457 55.25 12.73 6.56
C ALA A 457 56.43 12.51 7.53
N ALA A 458 56.94 11.29 7.64
CA ALA A 458 58.11 10.97 8.46
C ALA A 458 59.38 11.72 7.98
N TRP A 459 59.58 11.83 6.66
CA TRP A 459 60.72 12.54 6.08
C TRP A 459 60.70 14.03 6.41
N ASN A 460 59.52 14.64 6.27
CA ASN A 460 59.29 16.06 6.60
C ASN A 460 59.45 16.33 8.10
N ALA A 461 59.16 15.35 8.96
CA ALA A 461 59.43 15.41 10.39
C ALA A 461 60.92 15.17 10.76
N GLY A 462 61.78 14.88 9.77
CA GLY A 462 63.20 14.59 9.99
C GLY A 462 63.50 13.15 10.42
N ASP A 463 62.50 12.27 10.50
CA ASP A 463 62.65 10.88 10.91
C ASP A 463 63.01 9.97 9.72
N ALA A 464 64.30 9.96 9.39
CA ALA A 464 64.82 9.15 8.29
C ALA A 464 64.64 7.63 8.53
N ALA A 465 64.67 7.17 9.79
CA ALA A 465 64.52 5.76 10.13
C ALA A 465 63.10 5.26 9.83
N ARG A 466 62.08 6.00 10.30
CA ARG A 466 60.68 5.70 10.00
C ARG A 466 60.37 5.84 8.52
N THR A 467 60.94 6.84 7.84
CA THR A 467 60.82 7.01 6.38
C THR A 467 61.28 5.75 5.65
N ARG A 468 62.47 5.24 5.99
CA ARG A 468 63.04 4.01 5.42
C ARG A 468 62.13 2.81 5.65
N ASP A 469 61.60 2.64 6.85
CA ASP A 469 60.79 1.47 7.18
C ASP A 469 59.45 1.47 6.42
N GLN A 470 58.78 2.62 6.33
CA GLN A 470 57.56 2.78 5.50
C GLN A 470 57.83 2.54 4.01
N LEU A 471 58.94 3.08 3.48
CA LEU A 471 59.31 2.87 2.08
C LEU A 471 59.72 1.44 1.77
N ARG A 472 60.28 0.70 2.74
CA ARG A 472 60.64 -0.71 2.54
C ARG A 472 59.39 -1.54 2.24
N GLU A 473 58.34 -1.34 3.02
CA GLU A 473 57.06 -2.01 2.78
C GLU A 473 56.41 -1.55 1.46
N TYR A 474 56.38 -0.24 1.20
CA TYR A 474 55.81 0.30 -0.05
C TYR A 474 56.53 -0.23 -1.31
N LEU A 475 57.87 -0.21 -1.31
CA LEU A 475 58.69 -0.68 -2.43
C LEU A 475 58.70 -2.21 -2.56
N ALA A 476 58.24 -2.98 -1.57
CA ALA A 476 58.01 -4.41 -1.74
C ALA A 476 56.84 -4.66 -2.71
N GLU A 477 55.82 -3.80 -2.66
CA GLU A 477 54.64 -3.86 -3.55
C GLU A 477 54.86 -3.11 -4.86
N THR A 478 55.62 -2.01 -4.84
CA THR A 478 55.87 -1.13 -5.98
C THR A 478 57.38 -0.94 -6.24
N PRO A 479 58.12 -2.01 -6.62
CA PRO A 479 59.59 -2.02 -6.62
C PRO A 479 60.26 -1.04 -7.60
N ASN A 480 59.49 -0.49 -8.53
CA ASN A 480 59.96 0.36 -9.62
C ASN A 480 59.46 1.81 -9.53
N ASP A 481 58.82 2.22 -8.43
CA ASP A 481 58.42 3.62 -8.24
C ASP A 481 59.67 4.50 -8.06
N ALA A 482 60.04 5.24 -9.12
CA ALA A 482 61.22 6.08 -9.16
C ALA A 482 61.22 7.17 -8.07
N SER A 483 60.06 7.73 -7.74
CA SER A 483 59.94 8.78 -6.72
C SER A 483 60.17 8.21 -5.32
N ALA A 484 59.59 7.05 -5.02
CA ALA A 484 59.80 6.36 -3.76
C ALA A 484 61.25 5.84 -3.61
N LEU A 485 61.86 5.34 -4.69
CA LEU A 485 63.27 4.93 -4.69
C LEU A 485 64.21 6.13 -4.42
N ARG A 486 63.89 7.31 -4.95
CA ARG A 486 64.62 8.55 -4.66
C ARG A 486 64.50 8.96 -3.20
N LEU A 487 63.29 8.95 -2.64
CA LEU A 487 63.08 9.25 -1.23
C LEU A 487 63.79 8.23 -0.32
N MET A 488 63.81 6.95 -0.71
CA MET A 488 64.56 5.91 0.00
C MET A 488 66.06 6.20 -0.02
N ALA A 489 66.60 6.61 -1.17
CA ALA A 489 68.00 7.03 -1.27
C ALA A 489 68.30 8.23 -0.35
N ASP A 490 67.39 9.22 -0.27
CA ASP A 490 67.53 10.38 0.62
C ASP A 490 67.52 9.96 2.11
N ALA A 491 66.60 9.07 2.49
CA ALA A 491 66.53 8.48 3.83
C ALA A 491 67.81 7.72 4.19
N GLN A 492 68.30 6.87 3.29
CA GLN A 492 69.52 6.09 3.50
C GLN A 492 70.78 6.96 3.52
N ALA A 493 70.83 8.03 2.72
CA ALA A 493 71.92 9.01 2.78
C ALA A 493 72.02 9.66 4.16
N ARG A 494 70.88 10.01 4.78
CA ARG A 494 70.86 10.57 6.14
C ARG A 494 71.29 9.55 7.20
N LEU A 495 70.93 8.27 7.05
CA LEU A 495 71.21 7.24 8.04
C LEU A 495 72.63 6.66 7.95
N GLY A 496 73.19 6.52 6.75
CA GLY A 496 74.44 5.81 6.51
C GLY A 496 75.35 6.43 5.44
N GLY A 497 75.09 7.69 5.06
CA GLY A 497 75.88 8.42 4.08
C GLY A 497 75.68 7.97 2.63
N ALA A 498 76.52 8.50 1.74
CA ALA A 498 76.41 8.29 0.29
C ALA A 498 76.48 6.80 -0.12
N ALA A 499 77.26 6.00 0.60
CA ALA A 499 77.41 4.57 0.32
C ALA A 499 76.07 3.81 0.48
N ALA A 500 75.31 4.10 1.54
CA ALA A 500 74.00 3.48 1.79
C ALA A 500 72.93 3.91 0.77
N ALA A 501 73.03 5.14 0.25
CA ALA A 501 72.09 5.67 -0.75
C ALA A 501 72.32 5.13 -2.16
N ARG A 502 73.57 4.79 -2.51
CA ARG A 502 73.97 4.38 -3.86
C ARG A 502 73.11 3.29 -4.50
N PRO A 503 72.84 2.13 -3.87
CA PRO A 503 72.04 1.08 -4.52
C PRO A 503 70.61 1.54 -4.87
N TRP A 504 70.03 2.42 -4.05
CA TRP A 504 68.70 2.98 -4.29
C TRP A 504 68.69 4.01 -5.42
N LEU A 505 69.75 4.84 -5.51
CA LEU A 505 69.95 5.76 -6.63
C LEU A 505 70.16 5.03 -7.96
N GLU A 506 70.91 3.93 -7.97
CA GLU A 506 71.11 3.12 -9.18
C GLU A 506 69.77 2.50 -9.65
N ARG A 507 68.96 1.99 -8.72
CA ARG A 507 67.60 1.53 -9.03
C ARG A 507 66.69 2.65 -9.53
N ALA A 508 66.70 3.82 -8.87
CA ALA A 508 65.93 4.98 -9.32
C ALA A 508 66.35 5.42 -10.72
N LEU A 509 67.66 5.41 -11.02
CA LEU A 509 68.21 5.75 -12.33
C LEU A 509 67.73 4.76 -13.41
N ALA A 510 67.66 3.46 -13.11
CA ALA A 510 67.17 2.47 -14.05
C ALA A 510 65.70 2.70 -14.45
N GLN A 511 64.87 3.20 -13.52
CA GLN A 511 63.45 3.49 -13.75
C GLN A 511 63.17 4.90 -14.29
N THR A 512 64.16 5.81 -14.21
CA THR A 512 63.97 7.20 -14.64
C THR A 512 64.31 7.35 -16.12
N PRO A 513 63.33 7.75 -16.98
CA PRO A 513 63.59 7.99 -18.40
C PRO A 513 64.58 9.16 -18.59
N GLY A 514 65.04 9.37 -19.83
CA GLY A 514 65.90 10.53 -20.15
C GLY A 514 65.30 11.85 -19.68
N GLY A 515 66.14 12.85 -19.42
CA GLY A 515 65.69 14.17 -18.97
C GLY A 515 66.48 14.71 -17.79
N ARG A 516 66.02 15.85 -17.26
CA ARG A 516 66.68 16.56 -16.15
C ARG A 516 66.84 15.70 -14.90
N THR A 517 65.77 15.02 -14.47
CA THR A 517 65.79 14.16 -13.28
C THR A 517 66.84 13.05 -13.38
N ARG A 518 67.04 12.48 -14.57
CA ARG A 518 68.08 11.47 -14.80
C ARG A 518 69.48 12.05 -14.65
N ALA A 519 69.71 13.27 -15.15
CA ALA A 519 70.99 13.97 -14.96
C ALA A 519 71.27 14.27 -13.48
N GLU A 520 70.26 14.69 -12.72
CA GLU A 520 70.39 14.91 -11.27
C GLU A 520 70.77 13.62 -10.52
N LEU A 521 70.18 12.48 -10.89
CA LEU A 521 70.55 11.17 -10.32
C LEU A 521 71.99 10.77 -10.67
N LEU A 522 72.43 11.00 -11.91
CA LEU A 522 73.81 10.73 -12.33
C LEU A 522 74.82 11.57 -11.53
N VAL A 523 74.51 12.85 -11.26
CA VAL A 523 75.34 13.70 -10.39
C VAL A 523 75.43 13.12 -8.99
N ARG A 524 74.30 12.72 -8.39
CA ARG A 524 74.26 12.14 -7.05
C ARG A 524 75.01 10.81 -6.92
N LEU A 525 75.15 10.08 -8.03
CA LEU A 525 75.95 8.86 -8.13
C LEU A 525 77.45 9.12 -8.39
N GLY A 526 77.86 10.38 -8.53
CA GLY A 526 79.24 10.73 -8.88
C GLY A 526 79.58 10.55 -10.37
N ARG A 527 78.60 10.26 -11.24
CA ARG A 527 78.76 10.05 -12.68
C ARG A 527 78.69 11.39 -13.43
N GLN A 528 79.54 12.33 -13.05
CA GLN A 528 79.48 13.73 -13.51
C GLN A 528 79.61 13.87 -15.03
N ALA A 529 80.51 13.12 -15.67
CA ALA A 529 80.73 13.18 -17.11
C ALA A 529 79.47 12.79 -17.90
N GLU A 530 78.79 11.73 -17.49
CA GLU A 530 77.55 11.27 -18.12
C GLU A 530 76.40 12.25 -17.87
N ALA A 531 76.32 12.81 -16.68
CA ALA A 531 75.32 13.84 -16.36
C ALA A 531 75.51 15.07 -17.25
N LEU A 532 76.74 15.56 -17.40
CA LEU A 532 77.07 16.71 -18.23
C LEU A 532 76.72 16.46 -19.71
N ALA A 533 77.11 15.30 -20.25
CA ALA A 533 76.79 14.92 -21.62
C ALA A 533 75.27 14.85 -21.85
N LEU A 534 74.51 14.33 -20.88
CA LEU A 534 73.05 14.29 -20.94
C LEU A 534 72.45 15.70 -20.92
N VAL A 535 72.88 16.60 -20.04
CA VAL A 535 72.37 17.98 -19.99
C VAL A 535 72.73 18.74 -21.26
N GLU A 536 73.93 18.57 -21.80
CA GLU A 536 74.33 19.16 -23.09
C GLU A 536 73.44 18.70 -24.24
N ARG A 537 73.01 17.44 -24.24
CA ARG A 537 72.03 16.93 -25.20
C ARG A 537 70.66 17.58 -25.01
N LEU A 538 70.14 17.57 -23.78
CA LEU A 538 68.84 18.17 -23.45
C LEU A 538 68.79 19.67 -23.80
N ARG A 539 69.88 20.40 -23.59
CA ARG A 539 69.96 21.83 -23.95
C ARG A 539 70.00 22.05 -25.46
N ARG A 540 70.58 21.14 -26.25
CA ARG A 540 70.48 21.22 -27.72
C ARG A 540 69.06 21.01 -28.21
N GLU A 541 68.31 20.13 -27.54
CA GLU A 541 66.90 19.88 -27.82
C GLU A 541 66.01 21.05 -27.36
N ALA A 542 66.35 21.70 -26.24
CA ALA A 542 65.63 22.84 -25.67
C ALA A 542 66.57 24.02 -25.34
N PRO A 543 67.03 24.81 -26.34
CA PRO A 543 68.05 25.85 -26.13
C PRO A 543 67.61 27.01 -25.23
N ARG A 544 66.30 27.25 -25.10
CA ARG A 544 65.72 28.35 -24.31
C ARG A 544 65.39 27.97 -22.86
N ASP A 545 65.66 26.72 -22.46
CA ASP A 545 65.43 26.28 -21.08
C ASP A 545 66.54 26.80 -20.16
N THR A 546 66.21 27.85 -19.41
CA THR A 546 67.14 28.49 -18.47
C THR A 546 67.52 27.60 -17.30
N GLU A 547 66.68 26.62 -16.93
CA GLU A 547 66.98 25.70 -15.86
C GLU A 547 68.04 24.68 -16.28
N LEU A 548 67.98 24.20 -17.53
CA LEU A 548 69.02 23.34 -18.10
C LEU A 548 70.35 24.08 -18.25
N ALA A 549 70.32 25.36 -18.64
CA ALA A 549 71.52 26.21 -18.67
C ALA A 549 72.13 26.36 -17.27
N ALA A 550 71.32 26.66 -16.25
CA ALA A 550 71.76 26.76 -14.86
C ALA A 550 72.28 25.43 -14.31
N LEU A 551 71.65 24.30 -14.65
CA LEU A 551 72.12 22.98 -14.27
C LEU A 551 73.48 22.65 -14.90
N GLN A 552 73.64 22.91 -16.20
CA GLN A 552 74.91 22.69 -16.89
C GLN A 552 76.03 23.58 -16.34
N ALA A 553 75.75 24.86 -16.09
CA ALA A 553 76.72 25.78 -15.52
C ALA A 553 77.20 25.30 -14.14
N ARG A 554 76.28 24.86 -13.27
CA ARG A 554 76.63 24.26 -11.96
C ARG A 554 77.51 23.02 -12.11
N MET A 555 77.20 22.14 -13.07
CA MET A 555 78.03 20.95 -13.34
C MET A 555 79.43 21.32 -13.85
N LEU A 556 79.55 22.31 -14.74
CA LEU A 556 80.84 22.78 -15.25
C LEU A 556 81.69 23.44 -14.15
N ILE A 557 81.06 24.21 -13.25
CA ILE A 557 81.75 24.78 -12.08
C ILE A 557 82.26 23.67 -11.17
N ALA A 558 81.41 22.68 -10.85
CA ALA A 558 81.81 21.53 -10.03
C ALA A 558 82.95 20.71 -10.67
N ALA A 559 83.06 20.72 -12.00
CA ALA A 559 84.12 20.08 -12.76
C ALA A 559 85.38 20.97 -12.96
N GLY A 560 85.45 22.15 -12.33
CA GLY A 560 86.60 23.06 -12.44
C GLY A 560 86.68 23.85 -13.75
N GLN A 561 85.55 24.02 -14.47
CA GLN A 561 85.47 24.70 -15.77
C GLN A 561 84.59 25.96 -15.73
N PRO A 562 84.86 26.95 -14.85
CA PRO A 562 84.00 28.12 -14.67
C PRO A 562 83.92 29.00 -15.93
N GLY A 563 84.96 29.05 -16.76
CA GLY A 563 84.95 29.80 -18.02
C GLY A 563 83.90 29.27 -19.00
N ARG A 564 83.77 27.94 -19.13
CA ARG A 564 82.71 27.31 -19.92
C ARG A 564 81.34 27.55 -19.28
N ALA A 565 81.23 27.48 -17.96
CA ALA A 565 79.99 27.77 -17.26
C ALA A 565 79.47 29.19 -17.55
N ARG A 566 80.36 30.19 -17.55
CA ARG A 566 80.01 31.58 -17.92
C ARG A 566 79.46 31.68 -19.34
N ALA A 567 80.09 30.98 -20.29
CA ALA A 567 79.62 30.94 -21.67
C ALA A 567 78.22 30.32 -21.80
N VAL A 568 77.88 29.32 -20.98
CA VAL A 568 76.53 28.71 -20.96
C VAL A 568 75.44 29.66 -20.45
N LEU A 569 75.78 30.60 -19.57
CA LEU A 569 74.82 31.54 -18.96
C LEU A 569 74.72 32.88 -19.70
N THR A 570 75.53 33.09 -20.74
CA THR A 570 75.46 34.30 -21.55
C THR A 570 74.37 34.10 -22.61
N PRO A 571 73.36 35.01 -22.68
CA PRO A 571 72.17 34.84 -23.52
C PRO A 571 72.44 34.82 -25.03
#